data_AF-A0A922NFU9-F1
#
_entry.id   AF-A0A922NFU9-F1
#
_cell.length_a   1.000
_cell.length_b   1.000
_cell.length_c   1.000
_cell.angle_alpha   90.00
_cell.angle_beta   90.00
_cell.angle_gamma   90.00
#
_symmetry.space_group_name_H-M   'P 1'
#
loop_
_entity.id
_entity.type
_entity.pdbx_description
1 polymer ?
#
loop_
_entity_poly.entity_id
_entity_poly.type
_entity_poly.pdbx_seq_one_letter_code
_entity_poly.pdbx_strand_id
1 'polypeptide(L)'
;MDMASLFLMSSALATVDDKPLSDAKLAGRYLKYDLGRTFDPYRQLCTNMYRTRDGRFFHLHGSMNPDASLAMVGMARESAFTTSEDMMEAYAHKVARFDAEWLDVEANEHWRQAGGVCVRADEYAASAQAKAIRDDGLYTLHTFDTDELPAVPYPSVDTGRRRPLEGLRLLDLSRVIATPTIAKLAALFGATVIRVSCPTQPDMGPLLIDGNLGKLDVSLDLKTAHGRATLRRLLDDADMILDGYRPGALERLGFGDAYVRAVARRRGRGIVVVRENCYGWHGPLASRAGWQQISDCVTGVAWAMGDFMGLSEPVVPPLPNSDYQNRPRWHPRRRRQARDPWRQLPCRRLAEPLHPNFAPRHFDHMGTLVGKYMRSARETTAQLFKHAYFDTIESDFHAPDGRLETLTFLSSPATFDVTRLGYDVGSCFPGAYPPEWPR
;
A
#
# COMPACT_ATOMS: atom_id res chain seq x y z
N MET A 1 -5.99 -22.29 -0.41
CA MET A 1 -5.08 -21.16 -0.67
C MET A 1 -4.29 -21.47 -1.92
N ASP A 2 -4.20 -20.54 -2.87
CA ASP A 2 -3.51 -20.72 -4.15
C ASP A 2 -2.25 -19.85 -4.25
N MET A 3 -1.47 -20.05 -5.30
CA MET A 3 -0.24 -19.29 -5.56
C MET A 3 -0.44 -17.78 -5.67
N ALA A 4 -1.58 -17.36 -6.21
CA ALA A 4 -1.92 -15.94 -6.32
C ALA A 4 -2.04 -15.27 -4.95
N SER A 5 -2.45 -16.01 -3.92
CA SER A 5 -2.55 -15.51 -2.55
C SER A 5 -1.20 -15.08 -1.96
N LEU A 6 -0.08 -15.64 -2.45
CA LEU A 6 1.26 -15.25 -1.99
C LEU A 6 1.60 -13.79 -2.36
N PHE A 7 1.08 -13.29 -3.49
CA PHE A 7 1.33 -11.91 -3.90
C PHE A 7 0.78 -10.90 -2.88
N LEU A 8 -0.39 -11.19 -2.30
CA LEU A 8 -1.05 -10.34 -1.32
C LEU A 8 -0.33 -10.28 0.04
N MET A 9 0.63 -11.19 0.24
CA MET A 9 1.45 -11.28 1.44
C MET A 9 2.93 -11.02 1.13
N SER A 10 3.29 -10.54 -0.06
CA SER A 10 4.70 -10.46 -0.47
C SER A 10 5.57 -9.70 0.54
N SER A 11 5.04 -8.62 1.11
CA SER A 11 5.68 -7.84 2.17
C SER A 11 5.89 -8.60 3.50
N ALA A 12 5.08 -9.62 3.78
CA ALA A 12 5.21 -10.48 4.97
C ALA A 12 6.06 -11.74 4.69
N LEU A 13 6.45 -11.97 3.42
CA LEU A 13 7.18 -13.15 2.99
C LEU A 13 8.69 -12.94 2.91
N ALA A 14 9.14 -11.70 2.72
CA ALA A 14 10.55 -11.39 2.53
C ALA A 14 11.42 -11.77 3.75
N THR A 15 12.62 -12.28 3.50
CA THR A 15 13.63 -12.57 4.52
C THR A 15 15.00 -12.06 4.09
N VAL A 16 15.85 -11.75 5.06
CA VAL A 16 17.25 -11.37 4.84
C VAL A 16 18.13 -12.36 5.59
N ASP A 17 19.01 -13.07 4.87
CA ASP A 17 19.78 -14.21 5.40
C ASP A 17 18.90 -15.20 6.19
N ASP A 18 17.78 -15.61 5.57
CA ASP A 18 16.76 -16.50 6.14
C ASP A 18 16.06 -15.99 7.41
N LYS A 19 16.31 -14.75 7.83
CA LYS A 19 15.63 -14.13 8.98
C LYS A 19 14.40 -13.37 8.54
N PRO A 20 13.27 -13.51 9.25
CA PRO A 20 12.10 -12.68 8.99
C PRO A 20 12.43 -11.22 9.30
N LEU A 21 11.70 -10.30 8.65
CA LEU A 21 11.89 -8.87 8.87
C LEU A 21 11.68 -8.45 10.33
N SER A 22 10.89 -9.22 11.09
CA SER A 22 10.66 -9.02 12.52
C SER A 22 11.85 -9.40 13.43
N ASP A 23 12.95 -9.96 12.90
CA ASP A 23 14.16 -10.21 13.68
C ASP A 23 14.67 -8.91 14.30
N ALA A 24 14.98 -8.91 15.60
CA ALA A 24 15.29 -7.69 16.34
C ALA A 24 16.53 -6.94 15.79
N LYS A 25 17.54 -7.67 15.29
CA LYS A 25 18.75 -7.05 14.74
C LYS A 25 18.46 -6.41 13.39
N LEU A 26 17.66 -7.06 12.56
CA LEU A 26 17.22 -6.52 11.28
C LEU A 26 16.28 -5.32 11.48
N ALA A 27 15.33 -5.44 12.41
CA ALA A 27 14.41 -4.38 12.77
C ALA A 27 15.12 -3.09 13.20
N GLY A 28 16.18 -3.20 14.01
CA GLY A 28 17.00 -2.06 14.41
C GLY A 28 17.55 -1.23 13.24
N ARG A 29 17.71 -1.81 12.04
CA ARG A 29 18.26 -1.11 10.87
C ARG A 29 17.24 -0.22 10.16
N TYR A 30 15.96 -0.59 10.20
CA TYR A 30 14.88 0.14 9.53
C TYR A 30 13.99 0.93 10.48
N LEU A 31 14.01 0.65 11.79
CA LEU A 31 13.20 1.37 12.79
C LEU A 31 13.53 2.87 12.86
N LYS A 32 14.73 3.28 12.40
CA LYS A 32 15.10 4.70 12.24
C LYS A 32 14.18 5.47 11.28
N TYR A 33 13.44 4.78 10.40
CA TYR A 33 12.47 5.38 9.49
C TYR A 33 11.06 5.53 10.11
N ASP A 34 10.79 4.85 11.24
CA ASP A 34 9.53 4.94 11.98
C ASP A 34 9.51 6.18 12.89
N LEU A 35 9.52 7.36 12.29
CA LEU A 35 9.53 8.64 13.03
C LEU A 35 8.27 8.81 13.91
N GLY A 36 7.18 8.12 13.58
CA GLY A 36 5.92 8.13 14.33
C GLY A 36 5.84 7.13 15.49
N ARG A 37 6.87 6.28 15.68
CA ARG A 37 6.85 5.18 16.64
C ARG A 37 5.61 4.28 16.49
N THR A 38 5.23 3.98 15.24
CA THR A 38 4.08 3.15 14.89
C THR A 38 4.24 1.68 15.29
N PHE A 39 5.46 1.22 15.57
CA PHE A 39 5.73 -0.12 16.11
C PHE A 39 5.62 -0.22 17.64
N ASP A 40 5.46 0.90 18.35
CA ASP A 40 5.11 0.85 19.77
C ASP A 40 3.71 0.24 19.96
N PRO A 41 3.50 -0.78 20.82
CA PRO A 41 2.21 -1.48 20.91
C PRO A 41 1.02 -0.56 21.23
N TYR A 42 1.21 0.42 22.11
CA TYR A 42 0.17 1.37 22.46
C TYR A 42 -0.19 2.28 21.29
N ARG A 43 0.81 2.77 20.56
CA ARG A 43 0.62 3.58 19.35
C ARG A 43 0.04 2.79 18.19
N GLN A 44 0.39 1.52 18.08
CA GLN A 44 -0.10 0.63 17.03
C GLN A 44 -1.61 0.40 17.14
N LEU A 45 -2.13 0.29 18.37
CA LEU A 45 -3.56 0.16 18.66
C LEU A 45 -4.38 1.40 18.26
N CYS A 46 -3.74 2.53 17.98
CA CYS A 46 -4.41 3.68 17.39
C CYS A 46 -4.98 3.36 16.00
N THR A 47 -4.39 2.40 15.29
CA THR A 47 -4.90 1.88 14.01
C THR A 47 -5.73 0.63 14.24
N ASN A 48 -6.98 0.83 14.69
CA ASN A 48 -7.90 -0.26 15.02
C ASN A 48 -9.37 0.20 15.03
N MET A 49 -10.29 -0.75 15.11
CA MET A 49 -11.73 -0.48 15.19
C MET A 49 -12.21 -0.50 16.64
N TYR A 50 -12.99 0.51 17.01
CA TYR A 50 -13.59 0.61 18.33
C TYR A 50 -15.09 0.93 18.23
N ARG A 51 -15.86 0.41 19.17
CA ARG A 51 -17.29 0.68 19.26
C ARG A 51 -17.52 2.11 19.74
N THR A 52 -18.43 2.81 19.08
CA THR A 52 -18.81 4.20 19.37
C THR A 52 -20.04 4.26 20.27
N ARG A 53 -20.38 5.45 20.78
CA ARG A 53 -21.49 5.68 21.72
C ARG A 53 -22.85 5.22 21.16
N ASP A 54 -23.06 5.47 19.88
CA ASP A 54 -24.25 5.10 19.10
C ASP A 54 -24.28 3.60 18.68
N GLY A 55 -23.34 2.80 19.17
CA GLY A 55 -23.27 1.35 18.93
C GLY A 55 -22.72 0.96 17.56
N ARG A 56 -22.28 1.93 16.75
CA ARG A 56 -21.54 1.70 15.50
C ARG A 56 -20.07 1.37 15.81
N PHE A 57 -19.29 1.15 14.77
CA PHE A 57 -17.83 1.00 14.87
C PHE A 57 -17.14 2.07 14.06
N PHE A 58 -16.08 2.63 14.62
CA PHE A 58 -15.21 3.59 13.95
C PHE A 58 -13.80 3.01 13.88
N HIS A 59 -13.20 3.01 12.68
CA HIS A 59 -11.80 2.68 12.51
C HIS A 59 -10.96 3.92 12.77
N LEU A 60 -10.38 4.01 13.96
CA LEU A 60 -9.34 5.00 14.26
C LEU A 60 -8.08 4.63 13.49
N HIS A 61 -7.36 5.60 12.92
CA HIS A 61 -6.14 5.32 12.17
C HIS A 61 -5.01 6.25 12.59
N GLY A 62 -3.88 5.69 13.00
CA GLY A 62 -2.68 6.45 13.39
C GLY A 62 -1.88 6.99 12.19
N SER A 63 -2.18 6.52 10.98
CA SER A 63 -1.36 6.78 9.78
C SER A 63 0.10 6.42 10.07
N MET A 64 1.07 7.26 9.67
CA MET A 64 2.47 7.13 10.10
C MET A 64 2.83 8.13 11.22
N ASN A 65 1.83 8.73 11.86
CA ASN A 65 1.99 9.60 13.02
C ASN A 65 0.71 9.57 13.89
N PRO A 66 0.65 8.68 14.90
CA PRO A 66 -0.53 8.50 15.73
C PRO A 66 -0.87 9.69 16.64
N ASP A 67 0.02 10.68 16.79
CA ASP A 67 -0.15 11.79 17.73
C ASP A 67 -1.45 12.57 17.49
N ALA A 68 -1.83 12.81 16.24
CA ALA A 68 -3.05 13.54 15.88
C ALA A 68 -4.30 12.77 16.33
N SER A 69 -4.36 11.47 16.03
CA SER A 69 -5.47 10.60 16.41
C SER A 69 -5.58 10.44 17.92
N LEU A 70 -4.45 10.29 18.62
CA LEU A 70 -4.38 10.23 20.07
C LEU A 70 -4.95 11.51 20.69
N ALA A 71 -4.49 12.68 20.23
CA ALA A 71 -4.97 13.97 20.71
C ALA A 71 -6.48 14.16 20.45
N MET A 72 -6.95 13.78 19.25
CA MET A 72 -8.36 13.85 18.85
C MET A 72 -9.28 13.12 19.83
N VAL A 73 -8.93 11.88 20.23
CA VAL A 73 -9.74 11.12 21.20
C VAL A 73 -9.38 11.41 22.66
N GLY A 74 -8.48 12.37 22.92
CA GLY A 74 -8.07 12.77 24.26
C GLY A 74 -7.21 11.72 24.98
N MET A 75 -6.35 11.01 24.25
CA MET A 75 -5.37 10.08 24.77
C MET A 75 -3.97 10.70 24.87
N ALA A 76 -3.19 10.23 25.85
CA ALA A 76 -1.82 10.67 26.04
C ALA A 76 -0.90 10.17 24.91
N ARG A 77 0.20 10.89 24.66
CA ARG A 77 1.18 10.50 23.63
C ARG A 77 2.01 9.28 24.01
N GLU A 78 2.17 9.06 25.31
CA GLU A 78 2.86 7.92 25.90
C GLU A 78 1.86 7.07 26.68
N SER A 79 2.07 5.76 26.66
CA SER A 79 1.28 4.82 27.46
C SER A 79 1.67 4.90 28.93
N ALA A 80 0.66 4.91 29.81
CA ALA A 80 0.84 4.55 31.22
C ALA A 80 0.58 3.04 31.46
N PHE A 81 0.08 2.34 30.45
CA PHE A 81 -0.30 0.93 30.50
C PHE A 81 0.84 0.02 30.05
N THR A 82 0.91 -1.17 30.63
CA THR A 82 1.97 -2.16 30.36
C THR A 82 1.45 -3.41 29.63
N THR A 83 0.14 -3.66 29.64
CA THR A 83 -0.48 -4.79 28.94
C THR A 83 -1.25 -4.32 27.71
N SER A 84 -1.39 -5.18 26.70
CA SER A 84 -2.17 -4.84 25.50
C SER A 84 -3.65 -4.68 25.84
N GLU A 85 -4.16 -5.49 26.77
CA GLU A 85 -5.54 -5.48 27.25
C GLU A 85 -5.92 -4.14 27.85
N ASP A 86 -5.10 -3.59 28.76
CA ASP A 86 -5.35 -2.29 29.38
C ASP A 86 -5.28 -1.15 28.35
N MET A 87 -4.32 -1.23 27.41
CA MET A 87 -4.22 -0.25 26.31
C MET A 87 -5.49 -0.26 25.46
N MET A 88 -5.97 -1.44 25.07
CA MET A 88 -7.18 -1.60 24.25
C MET A 88 -8.42 -1.07 24.97
N GLU A 89 -8.59 -1.39 26.26
CA GLU A 89 -9.69 -0.87 27.06
C GLU A 89 -9.66 0.66 27.16
N ALA A 90 -8.47 1.25 27.28
CA ALA A 90 -8.31 2.71 27.30
C ALA A 90 -8.76 3.36 25.98
N TYR A 91 -8.40 2.79 24.82
CA TYR A 91 -8.91 3.26 23.52
C TYR A 91 -10.41 3.09 23.41
N ALA A 92 -10.94 1.90 23.73
CA ALA A 92 -12.36 1.60 23.65
C ALA A 92 -13.20 2.57 24.49
N HIS A 93 -12.78 2.82 25.74
CA HIS A 93 -13.44 3.78 26.63
C HIS A 93 -13.38 5.22 26.13
N LYS A 94 -12.31 5.62 25.43
CA LYS A 94 -12.17 6.96 24.85
C LYS A 94 -13.06 7.13 23.62
N VAL A 95 -13.04 6.16 22.69
CA VAL A 95 -13.85 6.19 21.46
C VAL A 95 -15.35 6.06 21.77
N ALA A 96 -15.74 5.26 22.75
CA ALA A 96 -17.14 5.06 23.15
C ALA A 96 -17.85 6.33 23.70
N ARG A 97 -17.13 7.45 23.86
CA ARG A 97 -17.69 8.74 24.28
C ARG A 97 -18.29 9.53 23.12
N PHE A 98 -17.97 9.15 21.89
CA PHE A 98 -18.31 9.91 20.69
C PHE A 98 -19.23 9.10 19.78
N ASP A 99 -20.05 9.79 18.99
CA ASP A 99 -20.84 9.18 17.92
C ASP A 99 -19.95 8.97 16.69
N ALA A 100 -20.24 7.95 15.89
CA ALA A 100 -19.39 7.60 14.74
C ALA A 100 -19.36 8.70 13.68
N GLU A 101 -20.49 9.35 13.40
CA GLU A 101 -20.56 10.45 12.43
C GLU A 101 -19.72 11.66 12.87
N TRP A 102 -19.74 12.00 14.17
CA TRP A 102 -18.91 13.07 14.70
C TRP A 102 -17.42 12.73 14.56
N LEU A 103 -17.01 11.50 14.90
CA LEU A 103 -15.61 11.07 14.74
C LEU A 103 -15.16 11.10 13.28
N ASP A 104 -16.04 10.76 12.34
CA ASP A 104 -15.74 10.82 10.90
C ASP A 104 -15.41 12.24 10.46
N VAL A 105 -16.25 13.21 10.84
CA VAL A 105 -16.04 14.63 10.52
C VAL A 105 -14.81 15.18 11.25
N GLU A 106 -14.69 14.92 12.55
CA GLU A 106 -13.59 15.40 13.37
C GLU A 106 -12.23 14.90 12.83
N ALA A 107 -12.12 13.61 12.54
CA ALA A 107 -10.89 13.02 12.01
C ALA A 107 -10.52 13.59 10.64
N ASN A 108 -11.47 13.58 9.70
CA ASN A 108 -11.18 13.88 8.31
C ASN A 108 -11.10 15.39 8.02
N GLU A 109 -11.99 16.20 8.60
CA GLU A 109 -12.11 17.63 8.29
C GLU A 109 -11.22 18.50 9.20
N HIS A 110 -11.22 18.24 10.51
CA HIS A 110 -10.45 19.03 11.47
C HIS A 110 -8.99 18.55 11.57
N TRP A 111 -8.81 17.28 11.92
CA TRP A 111 -7.46 16.71 12.14
C TRP A 111 -6.75 16.31 10.85
N ARG A 112 -7.47 16.24 9.71
CA ARG A 112 -6.96 15.74 8.42
C ARG A 112 -6.26 14.39 8.54
N GLN A 113 -6.79 13.56 9.42
CA GLN A 113 -6.28 12.26 9.79
C GLN A 113 -7.24 11.20 9.28
N ALA A 114 -6.69 10.09 8.79
CA ALA A 114 -7.51 9.03 8.28
C ALA A 114 -8.38 8.43 9.40
N GLY A 115 -9.61 8.07 9.05
CA GLY A 115 -10.59 7.47 9.93
C GLY A 115 -11.87 7.24 9.15
N GLY A 116 -12.68 6.29 9.57
CA GLY A 116 -13.91 5.98 8.86
C GLY A 116 -14.87 5.13 9.67
N VAL A 117 -16.16 5.39 9.48
CA VAL A 117 -17.22 4.55 10.04
C VAL A 117 -17.25 3.21 9.31
N CYS A 118 -17.36 2.12 10.07
CA CYS A 118 -17.56 0.79 9.50
C CYS A 118 -19.02 0.64 9.06
N VAL A 119 -19.28 0.82 7.76
CA VAL A 119 -20.63 0.73 7.17
C VAL A 119 -20.86 -0.64 6.54
N ARG A 120 -22.12 -1.04 6.36
CA ARG A 120 -22.43 -2.25 5.57
C ARG A 120 -22.40 -1.96 4.07
N ALA A 121 -22.25 -3.00 3.25
CA ALA A 121 -22.10 -2.85 1.80
C ALA A 121 -23.30 -2.18 1.11
N ASP A 122 -24.51 -2.43 1.62
CA ASP A 122 -25.75 -1.78 1.17
C ASP A 122 -25.83 -0.31 1.56
N GLU A 123 -25.41 0.03 2.79
CA GLU A 123 -25.25 1.41 3.24
C GLU A 123 -24.22 2.17 2.37
N TYR A 124 -23.06 1.56 2.09
CA TYR A 124 -22.07 2.13 1.19
C TYR A 124 -22.65 2.35 -0.21
N ALA A 125 -23.31 1.35 -0.80
CA ALA A 125 -23.90 1.45 -2.13
C ALA A 125 -24.96 2.58 -2.24
N ALA A 126 -25.64 2.92 -1.14
CA ALA A 126 -26.58 4.02 -1.06
C ALA A 126 -25.92 5.40 -0.84
N SER A 127 -24.64 5.44 -0.45
CA SER A 127 -23.91 6.67 -0.14
C SER A 127 -23.70 7.59 -1.34
N ALA A 128 -23.45 8.88 -1.07
CA ALA A 128 -23.09 9.84 -2.10
C ALA A 128 -21.76 9.49 -2.79
N GLN A 129 -20.80 8.93 -2.05
CA GLN A 129 -19.52 8.51 -2.61
C GLN A 129 -19.69 7.38 -3.62
N ALA A 130 -20.35 6.28 -3.23
CA ALA A 130 -20.53 5.14 -4.13
C ALA A 130 -21.30 5.53 -5.39
N LYS A 131 -22.27 6.45 -5.29
CA LYS A 131 -22.99 7.00 -6.45
C LYS A 131 -22.09 7.83 -7.36
N ALA A 132 -21.20 8.64 -6.80
CA ALA A 132 -20.30 9.51 -7.55
C ALA A 132 -19.26 8.74 -8.39
N ILE A 133 -18.76 7.62 -7.86
CA ILE A 133 -17.74 6.79 -8.53
C ILE A 133 -18.32 5.52 -9.18
N ARG A 134 -19.65 5.35 -9.20
CA ARG A 134 -20.30 4.11 -9.66
C ARG A 134 -19.93 3.73 -11.09
N ASP A 135 -19.71 4.75 -11.91
CA ASP A 135 -19.48 4.65 -13.34
C ASP A 135 -17.98 4.82 -13.68
N ASP A 136 -17.11 5.02 -12.66
CA ASP A 136 -15.66 5.04 -12.83
C ASP A 136 -15.15 3.64 -13.21
N GLY A 137 -14.19 3.61 -14.13
CA GLY A 137 -13.48 2.40 -14.53
C GLY A 137 -12.47 1.95 -13.48
N LEU A 138 -11.72 0.89 -13.79
CA LEU A 138 -10.63 0.42 -12.92
C LEU A 138 -9.51 1.44 -12.81
N TYR A 139 -9.31 2.13 -13.92
CA TYR A 139 -8.49 3.32 -14.05
C TYR A 139 -9.26 4.27 -14.97
N THR A 140 -9.08 5.56 -14.76
CA THR A 140 -9.53 6.59 -15.68
C THR A 140 -8.33 7.07 -16.49
N LEU A 141 -8.49 7.15 -17.82
CA LEU A 141 -7.45 7.66 -18.70
C LEU A 141 -7.77 9.11 -19.03
N HIS A 142 -6.84 10.01 -18.69
CA HIS A 142 -6.91 11.42 -19.06
C HIS A 142 -5.76 11.74 -20.01
N THR A 143 -6.09 11.98 -21.28
CA THR A 143 -5.12 12.39 -22.28
C THR A 143 -4.98 13.92 -22.29
N PHE A 144 -3.77 14.40 -22.58
CA PHE A 144 -3.52 15.82 -22.69
C PHE A 144 -2.49 16.12 -23.77
N ASP A 145 -2.61 17.32 -24.35
CA ASP A 145 -1.64 17.88 -25.31
C ASP A 145 -1.33 16.93 -26.47
N THR A 146 -2.25 16.03 -26.84
CA THR A 146 -2.06 15.01 -27.88
C THR A 146 -1.92 15.60 -29.27
N ASP A 147 -2.45 16.81 -29.48
CA ASP A 147 -2.31 17.55 -30.72
C ASP A 147 -0.95 18.28 -30.81
N GLU A 148 -0.30 18.51 -29.66
CA GLU A 148 0.98 19.23 -29.54
C GLU A 148 2.18 18.28 -29.37
N LEU A 149 1.97 17.09 -28.81
CA LEU A 149 3.00 16.11 -28.46
C LEU A 149 2.83 14.84 -29.30
N PRO A 150 3.75 14.56 -30.24
CA PRO A 150 3.67 13.36 -31.06
C PRO A 150 3.88 12.10 -30.22
N ALA A 151 3.39 10.96 -30.72
CA ALA A 151 3.68 9.66 -30.14
C ALA A 151 5.19 9.41 -30.15
N VAL A 152 5.72 8.98 -29.00
CA VAL A 152 7.14 8.69 -28.86
C VAL A 152 7.38 7.19 -29.05
N PRO A 153 8.31 6.79 -29.94
CA PRO A 153 8.65 5.39 -30.10
C PRO A 153 9.24 4.83 -28.81
N TYR A 154 8.99 3.55 -28.58
CA TYR A 154 9.59 2.84 -27.45
C TYR A 154 11.13 2.88 -27.54
N PRO A 155 11.86 3.00 -26.42
CA PRO A 155 13.31 2.89 -26.44
C PRO A 155 13.75 1.56 -27.04
N SER A 156 14.68 1.61 -27.99
CA SER A 156 15.35 0.40 -28.48
C SER A 156 16.47 0.05 -27.51
N VAL A 157 16.37 -1.08 -26.83
CA VAL A 157 17.38 -1.55 -25.89
C VAL A 157 17.89 -2.93 -26.32
N ASP A 158 19.21 -3.07 -26.46
CA ASP A 158 19.85 -4.33 -26.84
C ASP A 158 20.52 -4.97 -25.62
N THR A 159 19.72 -5.55 -24.74
CA THR A 159 20.21 -6.23 -23.52
C THR A 159 20.12 -7.76 -23.60
N GLY A 160 19.55 -8.28 -24.70
CA GLY A 160 19.15 -9.69 -24.81
C GLY A 160 18.00 -10.10 -23.87
N ARG A 161 17.54 -9.23 -22.97
CA ARG A 161 16.47 -9.46 -21.98
C ARG A 161 15.23 -8.69 -22.41
N ARG A 162 14.42 -9.23 -23.32
CA ARG A 162 13.25 -8.57 -23.94
C ARG A 162 12.11 -8.22 -22.97
N ARG A 163 12.35 -7.39 -21.95
CA ARG A 163 11.36 -7.00 -20.92
C ARG A 163 10.49 -5.83 -21.40
N PRO A 164 9.20 -5.77 -21.03
CA PRO A 164 8.26 -4.88 -21.70
C PRO A 164 8.51 -3.40 -21.43
N LEU A 165 9.07 -3.03 -20.27
CA LEU A 165 9.33 -1.65 -19.86
C LEU A 165 10.82 -1.25 -19.93
N GLU A 166 11.61 -2.05 -20.65
CA GLU A 166 13.05 -1.80 -20.74
C GLU A 166 13.36 -0.45 -21.41
N GLY A 167 14.31 0.27 -20.83
CA GLY A 167 14.72 1.61 -21.29
C GLY A 167 13.80 2.74 -20.84
N LEU A 168 12.64 2.45 -20.23
CA LEU A 168 11.79 3.48 -19.64
C LEU A 168 12.27 3.89 -18.25
N ARG A 169 12.12 5.18 -17.96
CA ARG A 169 12.48 5.80 -16.68
C ARG A 169 11.22 6.17 -15.91
N LEU A 170 11.01 5.53 -14.76
CA LEU A 170 9.86 5.77 -13.88
C LEU A 170 10.30 6.44 -12.58
N LEU A 171 9.68 7.56 -12.26
CA LEU A 171 9.88 8.29 -11.02
C LEU A 171 8.77 7.95 -10.02
N ASP A 172 9.12 7.24 -8.95
CA ASP A 172 8.21 6.78 -7.91
C ASP A 172 8.16 7.80 -6.75
N LEU A 173 7.09 8.60 -6.71
CA LEU A 173 6.78 9.55 -5.63
C LEU A 173 5.70 8.95 -4.73
N SER A 174 6.03 7.83 -4.08
CA SER A 174 5.08 7.12 -3.23
C SER A 174 5.71 6.41 -2.03
N ARG A 175 4.84 5.88 -1.16
CA ARG A 175 5.19 5.19 0.10
C ARG A 175 4.17 4.08 0.37
N VAL A 176 4.49 3.22 1.34
CA VAL A 176 3.61 2.15 1.85
C VAL A 176 3.48 0.99 0.84
N ILE A 177 2.31 0.66 0.28
CA ILE A 177 2.09 -0.61 -0.45
C ILE A 177 1.56 -0.39 -1.87
N ALA A 178 0.42 0.29 -2.02
CA ALA A 178 -0.32 0.33 -3.29
C ALA A 178 0.53 0.82 -4.48
N THR A 179 0.97 2.08 -4.42
CA THR A 179 1.80 2.66 -5.48
C THR A 179 3.23 2.08 -5.53
N PRO A 180 3.90 1.78 -4.39
CA PRO A 180 5.17 1.07 -4.43
C PRO A 180 5.11 -0.29 -5.13
N THR A 181 3.98 -1.01 -5.03
CA THR A 181 3.76 -2.26 -5.77
C THR A 181 3.75 -2.03 -7.27
N ILE A 182 3.11 -0.95 -7.76
CA ILE A 182 3.12 -0.58 -9.19
C ILE A 182 4.55 -0.34 -9.66
N ALA A 183 5.33 0.44 -8.91
CA ALA A 183 6.73 0.71 -9.25
C ALA A 183 7.60 -0.56 -9.17
N LYS A 184 7.37 -1.44 -8.20
CA LYS A 184 8.07 -2.74 -8.10
C LYS A 184 7.79 -3.59 -9.34
N LEU A 185 6.52 -3.67 -9.76
CA LEU A 185 6.15 -4.39 -10.98
C LEU A 185 6.75 -3.75 -12.23
N ALA A 186 6.86 -2.42 -12.28
CA ALA A 186 7.52 -1.73 -13.37
C ALA A 186 9.02 -2.09 -13.46
N ALA A 187 9.71 -2.13 -12.31
CA ALA A 187 11.10 -2.60 -12.23
C ALA A 187 11.25 -4.06 -12.65
N LEU A 188 10.34 -4.94 -12.21
CA LEU A 188 10.30 -6.34 -12.63
C LEU A 188 10.15 -6.48 -14.17
N PHE A 189 9.39 -5.57 -14.78
CA PHE A 189 9.22 -5.44 -16.22
C PHE A 189 10.34 -4.66 -16.93
N GLY A 190 11.42 -4.31 -16.23
CA GLY A 190 12.64 -3.73 -16.81
C GLY A 190 12.71 -2.21 -16.84
N ALA A 191 11.74 -1.49 -16.27
CA ALA A 191 11.86 -0.04 -16.12
C ALA A 191 12.99 0.30 -15.14
N THR A 192 13.75 1.36 -15.43
CA THR A 192 14.62 1.98 -14.44
C THR A 192 13.74 2.81 -13.51
N VAL A 193 13.62 2.38 -12.25
CA VAL A 193 12.78 3.03 -11.27
C VAL A 193 13.63 3.81 -10.27
N ILE A 194 13.41 5.12 -10.18
CA ILE A 194 13.94 5.95 -9.09
C ILE A 194 12.80 6.27 -8.13
N ARG A 195 12.94 5.83 -6.89
CA ARG A 195 12.05 6.21 -5.79
C ARG A 195 12.63 7.41 -5.06
N VAL A 196 11.79 8.42 -4.82
CA VAL A 196 12.19 9.59 -4.03
C VAL A 196 11.75 9.41 -2.59
N SER A 197 12.71 9.24 -1.68
CA SER A 197 12.50 9.24 -0.24
C SER A 197 12.90 10.57 0.39
N CYS A 198 12.57 10.78 1.66
CA CYS A 198 12.96 11.96 2.40
C CYS A 198 13.26 11.57 3.86
N PRO A 199 14.44 11.92 4.41
CA PRO A 199 14.85 11.47 5.73
C PRO A 199 14.01 12.09 6.86
N THR A 200 13.31 13.19 6.57
CA THR A 200 12.41 13.87 7.52
C THR A 200 10.94 13.45 7.34
N GLN A 201 10.65 12.50 6.45
CA GLN A 201 9.33 11.90 6.30
C GLN A 201 9.33 10.48 6.86
N PRO A 202 8.27 10.07 7.58
CA PRO A 202 8.18 8.71 8.08
C PRO A 202 7.98 7.73 6.93
N ASP A 203 8.46 6.52 7.17
CA ASP A 203 8.33 5.38 6.28
C ASP A 203 8.13 4.07 7.04
N MET A 204 7.58 3.07 6.34
CA MET A 204 7.28 1.77 6.94
C MET A 204 8.41 0.79 6.62
N GLY A 205 9.43 0.78 7.48
CA GLY A 205 10.68 0.02 7.30
C GLY A 205 10.53 -1.39 6.71
N PRO A 206 9.71 -2.30 7.28
CA PRO A 206 9.53 -3.65 6.73
C PRO A 206 8.99 -3.66 5.29
N LEU A 207 8.11 -2.71 4.95
CA LEU A 207 7.49 -2.62 3.62
C LEU A 207 8.49 -2.13 2.57
N LEU A 208 9.54 -1.40 2.96
CA LEU A 208 10.58 -0.93 2.06
C LEU A 208 11.33 -2.10 1.41
N ILE A 209 11.50 -3.20 2.14
CA ILE A 209 12.30 -4.34 1.68
C ILE A 209 11.64 -5.01 0.48
N ASP A 210 10.36 -5.34 0.57
CA ASP A 210 9.62 -5.90 -0.58
C ASP A 210 9.24 -4.81 -1.60
N GLY A 211 8.83 -3.64 -1.12
CA GLY A 211 8.31 -2.55 -1.94
C GLY A 211 9.36 -1.85 -2.80
N ASN A 212 10.66 -1.93 -2.45
CA ASN A 212 11.74 -1.32 -3.21
C ASN A 212 12.57 -2.32 -4.03
N LEU A 213 12.12 -3.58 -4.14
CA LEU A 213 12.74 -4.56 -5.01
C LEU A 213 12.92 -4.00 -6.44
N GLY A 214 14.17 -3.95 -6.89
CA GLY A 214 14.55 -3.44 -8.21
C GLY A 214 14.48 -1.92 -8.40
N LYS A 215 14.38 -1.13 -7.32
CA LYS A 215 14.35 0.33 -7.39
C LYS A 215 15.66 0.95 -6.91
N LEU A 216 15.93 2.14 -7.42
CA LEU A 216 16.96 3.04 -6.91
C LEU A 216 16.31 4.05 -5.98
N ASP A 217 16.62 4.03 -4.69
CA ASP A 217 16.11 5.03 -3.75
C ASP A 217 17.06 6.24 -3.62
N VAL A 218 16.51 7.43 -3.85
CA VAL A 218 17.22 8.70 -3.76
C VAL A 218 16.57 9.59 -2.69
N SER A 219 17.39 10.18 -1.83
CA SER A 219 16.94 11.00 -0.72
C SER A 219 16.85 12.47 -1.13
N LEU A 220 15.62 13.03 -1.20
CA LEU A 220 15.36 14.42 -1.57
C LEU A 220 14.33 15.06 -0.64
N ASP A 221 14.69 16.17 0.01
CA ASP A 221 13.72 17.02 0.71
C ASP A 221 13.14 18.09 -0.23
N LEU A 222 11.93 17.85 -0.72
CA LEU A 222 11.19 18.75 -1.62
C LEU A 222 10.74 20.06 -0.97
N LYS A 223 10.89 20.22 0.35
CA LYS A 223 10.70 21.51 1.03
C LYS A 223 11.90 22.43 0.85
N THR A 224 13.07 21.89 0.47
CA THR A 224 14.27 22.69 0.19
C THR A 224 14.36 23.11 -1.28
N ALA A 225 15.01 24.24 -1.55
CA ALA A 225 15.25 24.68 -2.92
C ALA A 225 16.10 23.68 -3.73
N HIS A 226 17.10 23.06 -3.06
CA HIS A 226 17.97 22.05 -3.65
C HIS A 226 17.20 20.78 -4.03
N GLY A 227 16.41 20.20 -3.11
CA GLY A 227 15.62 19.00 -3.39
C GLY A 227 14.62 19.23 -4.52
N ARG A 228 13.98 20.41 -4.59
CA ARG A 228 13.13 20.76 -5.73
C ARG A 228 13.93 20.88 -7.03
N ALA A 229 15.11 21.49 -7.02
CA ALA A 229 15.96 21.60 -8.21
C ALA A 229 16.39 20.23 -8.74
N THR A 230 16.76 19.33 -7.84
CA THR A 230 17.13 17.96 -8.19
C THR A 230 15.94 17.17 -8.75
N LEU A 231 14.75 17.29 -8.14
CA LEU A 231 13.54 16.66 -8.68
C LEU A 231 13.21 17.17 -10.09
N ARG A 232 13.36 18.46 -10.36
CA ARG A 232 13.18 19.03 -11.71
C ARG A 232 14.10 18.37 -12.73
N ARG A 233 15.37 18.15 -12.38
CA ARG A 233 16.33 17.46 -13.26
C ARG A 233 15.94 16.02 -13.52
N LEU A 234 15.48 15.28 -12.50
CA LEU A 234 15.00 13.90 -12.70
C LEU A 234 13.78 13.85 -13.62
N LEU A 235 12.84 14.79 -13.46
CA LEU A 235 11.64 14.91 -14.29
C LEU A 235 11.95 15.20 -15.77
N ASP A 236 13.08 15.82 -16.07
CA ASP A 236 13.46 16.13 -17.46
C ASP A 236 13.70 14.89 -18.31
N ASP A 237 14.04 13.78 -17.68
CA ASP A 237 14.36 12.52 -18.34
C ASP A 237 13.33 11.42 -18.08
N ALA A 238 12.39 11.63 -17.13
CA ALA A 238 11.38 10.64 -16.77
C ALA A 238 10.36 10.40 -17.90
N ASP A 239 10.00 9.14 -18.15
CA ASP A 239 8.91 8.77 -19.05
C ASP A 239 7.59 8.59 -18.29
N MET A 240 7.70 8.23 -17.01
CA MET A 240 6.57 7.97 -16.13
C MET A 240 6.77 8.60 -14.75
N ILE A 241 5.68 9.05 -14.14
CA ILE A 241 5.62 9.50 -12.75
C ILE A 241 4.53 8.69 -12.05
N LEU A 242 4.84 8.15 -10.88
CA LEU A 242 3.82 7.66 -9.96
C LEU A 242 3.65 8.68 -8.84
N ASP A 243 2.42 9.16 -8.64
CA ASP A 243 2.02 10.02 -7.54
C ASP A 243 1.10 9.22 -6.61
N GLY A 244 1.67 8.79 -5.48
CA GLY A 244 0.93 8.11 -4.40
C GLY A 244 0.65 9.03 -3.20
N TYR A 245 0.81 10.35 -3.35
CA TYR A 245 0.48 11.29 -2.29
C TYR A 245 -1.00 11.70 -2.36
N ARG A 246 -1.50 12.25 -1.24
CA ARG A 246 -2.86 12.78 -1.19
C ARG A 246 -3.08 13.82 -2.30
N PRO A 247 -4.27 13.89 -2.92
CA PRO A 247 -4.58 14.89 -3.94
C PRO A 247 -4.19 16.32 -3.49
N GLY A 248 -3.47 17.05 -4.34
CA GLY A 248 -3.00 18.41 -4.01
C GLY A 248 -1.65 18.46 -3.29
N ALA A 249 -1.04 17.34 -2.90
CA ALA A 249 0.23 17.35 -2.17
C ALA A 249 1.42 17.81 -3.02
N LEU A 250 1.59 17.25 -4.23
CA LEU A 250 2.66 17.64 -5.15
C LEU A 250 2.40 19.00 -5.77
N GLU A 251 1.14 19.37 -6.00
CA GLU A 251 0.71 20.69 -6.47
C GLU A 251 1.22 21.80 -5.52
N ARG A 252 1.06 21.62 -4.21
CA ARG A 252 1.59 22.55 -3.19
C ARG A 252 3.12 22.65 -3.16
N LEU A 253 3.81 21.63 -3.66
CA LEU A 253 5.27 21.62 -3.80
C LEU A 253 5.74 22.16 -5.17
N GLY A 254 4.81 22.51 -6.06
CA GLY A 254 5.09 23.05 -7.40
C GLY A 254 5.24 21.99 -8.50
N PHE A 255 4.85 20.73 -8.24
CA PHE A 255 4.99 19.61 -9.16
C PHE A 255 3.65 19.00 -9.57
N GLY A 256 2.60 19.83 -9.62
CA GLY A 256 1.27 19.43 -10.09
C GLY A 256 1.18 19.21 -11.60
N ASP A 257 -0.01 18.83 -12.06
CA ASP A 257 -0.32 18.55 -13.48
C ASP A 257 0.17 19.66 -14.44
N ALA A 258 -0.04 20.94 -14.09
CA ALA A 258 0.39 22.06 -14.92
C ALA A 258 1.92 22.09 -15.13
N TYR A 259 2.70 21.77 -14.09
CA TYR A 259 4.15 21.70 -14.17
C TYR A 259 4.60 20.52 -15.03
N VAL A 260 4.01 19.34 -14.80
CA VAL A 260 4.33 18.12 -15.55
C VAL A 260 4.05 18.29 -17.04
N ARG A 261 2.91 18.90 -17.39
CA ARG A 261 2.57 19.25 -18.79
C ARG A 261 3.57 20.22 -19.40
N ALA A 262 3.98 21.25 -18.67
CA ALA A 262 5.00 22.19 -19.14
C ALA A 262 6.35 21.50 -19.40
N VAL A 263 6.74 20.55 -18.54
CA VAL A 263 7.94 19.72 -18.75
C VAL A 263 7.81 18.88 -20.02
N ALA A 264 6.68 18.19 -20.22
CA ALA A 264 6.43 17.39 -21.41
C ALA A 264 6.51 18.21 -22.70
N ARG A 265 5.83 19.37 -22.74
CA ARG A 265 5.89 20.34 -23.86
C ARG A 265 7.31 20.81 -24.14
N ARG A 266 8.04 21.23 -23.11
CA ARG A 266 9.43 21.72 -23.25
C ARG A 266 10.36 20.66 -23.84
N ARG A 267 10.16 19.39 -23.47
CA ARG A 267 10.93 18.26 -23.98
C ARG A 267 10.50 17.80 -25.38
N GLY A 268 9.33 18.23 -25.85
CA GLY A 268 8.72 17.71 -27.09
C GLY A 268 8.34 16.23 -27.00
N ARG A 269 8.14 15.69 -25.79
CA ARG A 269 7.84 14.27 -25.55
C ARG A 269 6.83 14.14 -24.40
N GLY A 270 5.80 13.32 -24.64
CA GLY A 270 4.78 12.99 -23.64
C GLY A 270 5.35 12.33 -22.38
N ILE A 271 4.53 12.34 -21.33
CA ILE A 271 4.84 11.72 -20.03
C ILE A 271 3.58 11.06 -19.50
N VAL A 272 3.72 9.87 -18.91
CA VAL A 272 2.62 9.16 -18.26
C VAL A 272 2.62 9.51 -16.77
N VAL A 273 1.49 9.99 -16.26
CA VAL A 273 1.31 10.25 -14.83
C VAL A 273 0.28 9.26 -14.31
N VAL A 274 0.70 8.39 -13.40
CA VAL A 274 -0.20 7.48 -12.69
C VAL A 274 -0.44 8.05 -11.31
N ARG A 275 -1.70 8.29 -10.98
CA ARG A 275 -2.11 8.79 -9.68
C ARG A 275 -3.00 7.77 -9.02
N GLU A 276 -2.76 7.51 -7.74
CA GLU A 276 -3.53 6.57 -6.95
C GLU A 276 -4.08 7.26 -5.71
N ASN A 277 -5.34 6.98 -5.38
CA ASN A 277 -5.94 7.41 -4.14
C ASN A 277 -7.02 6.43 -3.69
N CYS A 278 -7.36 6.47 -2.40
CA CYS A 278 -8.25 5.51 -1.74
C CYS A 278 -9.74 5.62 -2.11
N TYR A 279 -10.24 6.81 -2.46
CA TYR A 279 -11.68 7.07 -2.59
C TYR A 279 -12.15 7.28 -4.04
N GLY A 280 -11.23 7.36 -5.00
CA GLY A 280 -11.48 7.82 -6.36
C GLY A 280 -11.38 9.35 -6.49
N TRP A 281 -11.53 9.85 -7.71
CA TRP A 281 -11.33 11.28 -8.03
C TRP A 281 -12.62 12.10 -7.96
N HIS A 282 -13.75 11.46 -7.68
CA HIS A 282 -15.07 12.09 -7.63
C HIS A 282 -15.75 11.85 -6.28
N GLY A 283 -16.74 12.68 -5.96
CA GLY A 283 -17.57 12.54 -4.77
C GLY A 283 -16.99 13.21 -3.51
N PRO A 284 -17.77 13.20 -2.42
CA PRO A 284 -17.44 13.93 -1.19
C PRO A 284 -16.19 13.44 -0.46
N LEU A 285 -15.73 12.20 -0.70
CA LEU A 285 -14.58 11.63 0.00
C LEU A 285 -13.26 11.78 -0.78
N ALA A 286 -13.28 12.33 -2.00
CA ALA A 286 -12.14 12.34 -2.93
C ALA A 286 -10.88 13.04 -2.37
N SER A 287 -11.03 14.01 -1.47
CA SER A 287 -9.91 14.74 -0.86
C SER A 287 -9.42 14.15 0.47
N ARG A 288 -10.07 13.09 0.98
CA ARG A 288 -9.77 12.52 2.30
C ARG A 288 -8.48 11.72 2.30
N ALA A 289 -7.90 11.60 3.49
CA ALA A 289 -6.81 10.67 3.73
C ALA A 289 -7.35 9.23 3.71
N GLY A 290 -6.65 8.33 3.04
CA GLY A 290 -7.07 6.94 2.92
C GLY A 290 -5.95 5.95 3.17
N TRP A 291 -6.36 4.78 3.63
CA TRP A 291 -5.57 3.58 3.88
C TRP A 291 -6.47 2.41 3.57
N GLN A 292 -5.91 1.25 3.22
CA GLN A 292 -6.74 0.08 2.96
C GLN A 292 -7.71 -0.20 4.12
N GLN A 293 -7.26 -0.19 5.38
CA GLN A 293 -8.14 -0.56 6.48
C GLN A 293 -9.36 0.36 6.57
N ILE A 294 -9.19 1.63 6.20
CA ILE A 294 -10.29 2.59 6.09
C ILE A 294 -11.18 2.26 4.89
N SER A 295 -10.60 1.96 3.72
CA SER A 295 -11.36 1.49 2.55
C SER A 295 -12.21 0.27 2.87
N ASP A 296 -11.64 -0.71 3.58
CA ASP A 296 -12.31 -1.95 3.95
C ASP A 296 -13.50 -1.66 4.88
N CYS A 297 -13.37 -0.68 5.78
CA CYS A 297 -14.45 -0.23 6.66
C CYS A 297 -15.55 0.55 5.93
N VAL A 298 -15.17 1.52 5.09
CA VAL A 298 -16.14 2.43 4.44
C VAL A 298 -16.86 1.79 3.26
N THR A 299 -16.35 0.67 2.72
CA THR A 299 -16.99 -0.09 1.63
C THR A 299 -17.75 -1.33 2.11
N GLY A 300 -17.65 -1.66 3.40
CA GLY A 300 -18.32 -2.80 4.03
C GLY A 300 -17.60 -4.14 3.90
N VAL A 301 -16.37 -4.17 3.38
CA VAL A 301 -15.52 -5.37 3.38
C VAL A 301 -15.23 -5.85 4.79
N ALA A 302 -15.01 -4.94 5.75
CA ALA A 302 -14.75 -5.31 7.14
C ALA A 302 -15.96 -6.02 7.79
N TRP A 303 -17.19 -5.57 7.49
CA TRP A 303 -18.41 -6.27 7.92
C TRP A 303 -18.57 -7.62 7.23
N ALA A 304 -18.30 -7.70 5.92
CA ALA A 304 -18.36 -8.96 5.19
C ALA A 304 -17.37 -10.01 5.75
N MET A 305 -16.19 -9.57 6.18
CA MET A 305 -15.22 -10.42 6.85
C MET A 305 -15.72 -10.86 8.24
N GLY A 306 -16.28 -9.94 9.04
CA GLY A 306 -16.90 -10.29 10.32
C GLY A 306 -18.01 -11.33 10.18
N ASP A 307 -18.94 -11.12 9.25
CA ASP A 307 -20.03 -12.04 8.93
C ASP A 307 -19.49 -13.40 8.46
N PHE A 308 -18.45 -13.42 7.63
CA PHE A 308 -17.78 -14.65 7.18
C PHE A 308 -17.19 -15.46 8.36
N MET A 309 -16.73 -14.78 9.40
CA MET A 309 -16.20 -15.39 10.62
C MET A 309 -17.30 -15.75 11.63
N GLY A 310 -18.57 -15.47 11.34
CA GLY A 310 -19.68 -15.68 12.27
C GLY A 310 -19.70 -14.69 13.44
N LEU A 311 -19.07 -13.53 13.29
CA LEU A 311 -19.00 -12.47 14.29
C LEU A 311 -20.07 -11.40 14.04
N SER A 312 -20.53 -10.75 15.10
CA SER A 312 -21.46 -9.61 15.01
C SER A 312 -20.76 -8.25 15.03
N GLU A 313 -19.54 -8.20 14.49
CA GLU A 313 -18.67 -7.02 14.47
C GLU A 313 -17.78 -7.01 13.23
N PRO A 314 -17.35 -5.83 12.75
CA PRO A 314 -16.46 -5.73 11.60
C PRO A 314 -15.04 -6.20 11.95
N VAL A 315 -14.39 -6.88 11.01
CA VAL A 315 -13.00 -7.33 11.11
C VAL A 315 -12.27 -6.94 9.83
N VAL A 316 -11.16 -6.21 9.92
CA VAL A 316 -10.39 -5.89 8.72
C VAL A 316 -9.73 -7.17 8.17
N PRO A 317 -9.71 -7.39 6.85
CA PRO A 317 -8.94 -8.47 6.26
C PRO A 317 -7.48 -8.46 6.74
N PRO A 318 -6.87 -9.62 7.04
CA PRO A 318 -5.51 -9.67 7.57
C PRO A 318 -4.48 -9.18 6.56
N LEU A 319 -4.68 -9.45 5.26
CA LEU A 319 -3.72 -9.07 4.22
C LEU A 319 -4.10 -7.72 3.59
N PRO A 320 -3.12 -6.96 3.11
CA PRO A 320 -3.33 -5.70 2.39
C PRO A 320 -3.90 -5.95 0.97
N ASN A 321 -5.08 -6.57 0.91
CA ASN A 321 -5.83 -6.87 -0.30
C ASN A 321 -6.07 -5.63 -1.15
N SER A 322 -6.74 -4.60 -0.65
CA SER A 322 -7.06 -3.39 -1.44
C SER A 322 -5.80 -2.70 -1.97
N ASP A 323 -4.69 -2.68 -1.23
CA ASP A 323 -3.43 -2.09 -1.72
C ASP A 323 -2.81 -2.91 -2.87
N TYR A 324 -2.79 -4.25 -2.78
CA TYR A 324 -2.29 -5.12 -3.87
C TYR A 324 -3.31 -5.35 -4.99
N GLN A 325 -4.59 -5.17 -4.67
CA GLN A 325 -5.75 -5.45 -5.49
C GLN A 325 -6.55 -4.17 -5.70
N ASN A 326 -5.90 -3.11 -6.20
CA ASN A 326 -6.57 -2.01 -6.92
C ASN A 326 -7.20 -2.55 -8.24
N ARG A 327 -8.01 -3.61 -8.12
CA ARG A 327 -8.27 -4.65 -9.10
C ARG A 327 -9.73 -4.61 -9.56
N PRO A 328 -10.04 -5.35 -10.64
CA PRO A 328 -11.22 -5.17 -11.46
C PRO A 328 -12.52 -5.34 -10.71
N ARG A 329 -13.42 -4.37 -10.89
CA ARG A 329 -14.84 -4.65 -10.85
C ARG A 329 -15.13 -5.82 -11.79
N TRP A 330 -15.52 -6.96 -11.24
CA TRP A 330 -16.21 -7.99 -11.99
C TRP A 330 -17.56 -7.39 -12.38
N HIS A 331 -17.63 -6.75 -13.56
CA HIS A 331 -18.86 -6.20 -14.08
C HIS A 331 -19.65 -7.33 -14.76
N PRO A 332 -20.83 -7.72 -14.24
CA PRO A 332 -21.71 -8.61 -14.98
C PRO A 332 -22.46 -7.76 -16.01
N ARG A 333 -21.84 -7.41 -17.14
CA ARG A 333 -22.60 -6.84 -18.27
C ARG A 333 -22.50 -7.71 -19.51
N ARG A 334 -23.66 -8.27 -19.83
CA ARG A 334 -24.05 -9.12 -20.97
C ARG A 334 -23.63 -10.59 -20.91
N ARG A 335 -24.08 -11.30 -19.87
CA ARG A 335 -24.50 -12.69 -20.08
C ARG A 335 -25.77 -12.67 -20.95
N ARG A 336 -25.63 -12.97 -22.26
CA ARG A 336 -26.57 -13.93 -22.87
C ARG A 336 -26.63 -15.12 -21.90
N GLN A 337 -27.81 -15.71 -21.70
CA GLN A 337 -28.20 -16.85 -20.82
C GLN A 337 -27.24 -18.08 -20.77
N ALA A 338 -25.94 -17.91 -20.69
CA ALA A 338 -24.99 -18.91 -20.25
C ALA A 338 -25.05 -18.89 -18.73
N ARG A 339 -25.43 -20.02 -18.14
CA ARG A 339 -25.40 -20.29 -16.70
C ARG A 339 -24.07 -19.82 -16.12
N ASP A 340 -24.13 -19.10 -15.02
CA ASP A 340 -22.95 -18.64 -14.31
C ASP A 340 -22.23 -19.81 -13.64
N PRO A 341 -21.03 -20.23 -14.13
CA PRO A 341 -20.31 -21.34 -13.52
C PRO A 341 -19.99 -21.05 -12.04
N TRP A 342 -19.93 -19.77 -11.66
CA TRP A 342 -19.63 -19.33 -10.30
C TRP A 342 -20.87 -19.25 -9.40
N ARG A 343 -22.10 -19.16 -9.96
CA ARG A 343 -23.35 -19.30 -9.16
C ARG A 343 -23.68 -20.74 -8.82
N GLN A 344 -22.99 -21.71 -9.42
CA GLN A 344 -23.18 -23.14 -9.18
C GLN A 344 -22.01 -23.79 -8.45
N LEU A 345 -20.98 -23.05 -8.06
CA LEU A 345 -20.19 -23.53 -6.93
C LEU A 345 -21.15 -23.48 -5.74
N PRO A 346 -21.50 -24.62 -5.14
CA PRO A 346 -22.10 -24.53 -3.84
C PRO A 346 -21.08 -23.73 -3.04
N CYS A 347 -21.51 -22.66 -2.38
CA CYS A 347 -20.95 -22.37 -1.06
C CYS A 347 -21.25 -23.63 -0.23
N ARG A 348 -20.51 -24.72 -0.49
CA ARG A 348 -20.25 -25.74 0.49
C ARG A 348 -19.77 -24.88 1.63
N ARG A 349 -20.50 -24.90 2.74
CA ARG A 349 -19.91 -24.61 4.04
C ARG A 349 -18.48 -25.14 3.92
N LEU A 350 -17.49 -24.26 3.93
CA LEU A 350 -16.12 -24.69 4.19
C LEU A 350 -16.21 -25.21 5.63
N ALA A 351 -16.65 -26.47 5.75
CA ALA A 351 -17.15 -27.06 6.97
C ALA A 351 -15.99 -27.47 7.89
N GLU A 352 -14.78 -27.06 7.52
CA GLU A 352 -13.59 -27.07 8.34
C GLU A 352 -12.90 -25.72 8.12
N PRO A 353 -12.45 -25.03 9.19
CA PRO A 353 -11.65 -23.84 9.02
C PRO A 353 -10.37 -24.25 8.28
N LEU A 354 -10.18 -23.71 7.06
CA LEU A 354 -8.94 -23.90 6.29
C LEU A 354 -7.67 -23.52 7.08
N HIS A 355 -7.86 -22.73 8.14
CA HIS A 355 -6.85 -22.26 9.07
C HIS A 355 -7.37 -22.45 10.52
N PRO A 356 -7.33 -23.67 11.09
CA PRO A 356 -7.90 -23.94 12.41
C PRO A 356 -7.19 -23.20 13.54
N ASN A 357 -5.95 -22.74 13.30
CA ASN A 357 -5.15 -21.95 14.24
C ASN A 357 -5.28 -20.43 14.01
N PHE A 358 -6.06 -19.99 13.02
CA PHE A 358 -6.39 -18.58 12.84
C PHE A 358 -7.60 -18.21 13.71
N ALA A 359 -7.31 -17.90 14.97
CA ALA A 359 -8.30 -17.44 15.94
C ALA A 359 -8.15 -15.91 16.15
N PRO A 360 -8.93 -15.07 15.44
CA PRO A 360 -8.97 -13.64 15.76
C PRO A 360 -9.55 -13.46 17.18
N ARG A 361 -9.12 -12.41 17.86
CA ARG A 361 -9.74 -11.91 19.08
C ARG A 361 -10.39 -10.58 18.77
N HIS A 362 -11.35 -10.22 19.63
CA HIS A 362 -11.88 -8.87 19.67
C HIS A 362 -10.72 -7.87 19.74
N PHE A 363 -10.76 -6.83 18.89
CA PHE A 363 -9.72 -5.80 18.75
C PHE A 363 -8.33 -6.25 18.26
N ASP A 364 -8.16 -7.46 17.71
CA ASP A 364 -6.90 -7.75 17.02
C ASP A 364 -6.72 -6.78 15.84
N HIS A 365 -5.74 -5.88 15.94
CA HIS A 365 -5.36 -5.01 14.84
C HIS A 365 -4.74 -5.83 13.68
N MET A 366 -4.70 -5.24 12.49
CA MET A 366 -4.23 -5.90 11.26
C MET A 366 -2.89 -6.62 11.43
N GLY A 367 -1.90 -6.00 12.09
CA GLY A 367 -0.58 -6.63 12.31
C GLY A 367 -0.64 -7.93 13.12
N THR A 368 -1.49 -7.98 14.16
CA THR A 368 -1.72 -9.21 14.93
C THR A 368 -2.42 -10.26 14.07
N LEU A 369 -3.41 -9.85 13.27
CA LEU A 369 -4.10 -10.74 12.33
C LEU A 369 -3.15 -11.32 11.27
N VAL A 370 -2.27 -10.51 10.67
CA VAL A 370 -1.21 -10.98 9.76
C VAL A 370 -0.36 -12.04 10.45
N GLY A 371 0.15 -11.77 11.66
CA GLY A 371 0.99 -12.72 12.37
C GLY A 371 0.31 -14.06 12.64
N LYS A 372 -0.95 -14.03 13.09
CA LYS A 372 -1.77 -15.24 13.29
C LYS A 372 -2.01 -15.98 11.98
N TYR A 373 -2.35 -15.24 10.93
CA TYR A 373 -2.60 -15.79 9.60
C TYR A 373 -1.36 -16.48 9.04
N MET A 374 -0.19 -15.82 9.08
CA MET A 374 1.07 -16.36 8.57
C MET A 374 1.50 -17.63 9.30
N ARG A 375 1.32 -17.69 10.64
CA ARG A 375 1.58 -18.92 11.40
C ARG A 375 0.68 -20.06 10.93
N SER A 376 -0.63 -19.83 10.87
CA SER A 376 -1.56 -20.86 10.43
C SER A 376 -1.35 -21.28 8.97
N ALA A 377 -1.05 -20.34 8.07
CA ALA A 377 -0.79 -20.61 6.66
C ALA A 377 0.47 -21.48 6.47
N ARG A 378 1.55 -21.21 7.21
CA ARG A 378 2.77 -22.03 7.16
C ARG A 378 2.55 -23.47 7.60
N GLU A 379 1.64 -23.70 8.55
CA GLU A 379 1.29 -25.05 9.02
C GLU A 379 0.34 -25.78 8.06
N THR A 380 -0.73 -25.11 7.64
CA THR A 380 -1.82 -25.72 6.84
C THR A 380 -1.52 -25.79 5.35
N THR A 381 -0.65 -24.91 4.86
CA THR A 381 -0.35 -24.76 3.43
C THR A 381 1.16 -24.65 3.18
N ALA A 382 1.95 -25.42 3.93
CA ALA A 382 3.42 -25.45 3.84
C ALA A 382 3.95 -25.58 2.40
N GLN A 383 3.21 -26.26 1.52
CA GLN A 383 3.55 -26.40 0.11
C GLN A 383 3.66 -25.08 -0.67
N LEU A 384 2.97 -24.01 -0.22
CA LEU A 384 3.05 -22.68 -0.84
C LEU A 384 4.32 -21.93 -0.46
N PHE A 385 5.04 -22.38 0.57
CA PHE A 385 6.28 -21.76 1.06
C PHE A 385 7.52 -22.50 0.55
N LYS A 386 7.39 -23.30 -0.52
CA LYS A 386 8.51 -24.01 -1.16
C LYS A 386 9.36 -23.06 -1.99
N HIS A 387 10.66 -23.34 -2.07
CA HIS A 387 11.66 -22.52 -2.79
C HIS A 387 11.31 -22.23 -4.26
N ALA A 388 10.52 -23.07 -4.94
CA ALA A 388 10.16 -22.83 -6.35
C ALA A 388 9.38 -21.53 -6.61
N TYR A 389 8.92 -20.86 -5.56
CA TYR A 389 8.16 -19.62 -5.63
C TYR A 389 8.93 -18.39 -5.11
N PHE A 390 10.19 -18.60 -4.72
CA PHE A 390 11.02 -17.57 -4.13
C PHE A 390 12.33 -17.45 -4.91
N ASP A 391 12.73 -16.22 -5.16
CA ASP A 391 14.02 -15.88 -5.75
C ASP A 391 14.88 -15.22 -4.69
N THR A 392 16.18 -15.19 -4.96
CA THR A 392 17.15 -14.51 -4.13
C THR A 392 17.91 -13.44 -4.91
N ILE A 393 18.30 -12.38 -4.21
CA ILE A 393 19.21 -11.36 -4.73
C ILE A 393 20.15 -10.91 -3.61
N GLU A 394 21.40 -10.63 -3.97
CA GLU A 394 22.36 -10.00 -3.06
C GLU A 394 22.06 -8.50 -2.97
N SER A 395 21.91 -8.00 -1.74
CA SER A 395 21.51 -6.62 -1.47
C SER A 395 22.32 -6.03 -0.32
N ASP A 396 22.62 -4.73 -0.43
CA ASP A 396 23.16 -3.96 0.67
C ASP A 396 22.01 -3.55 1.62
N PHE A 397 21.87 -4.29 2.71
CA PHE A 397 20.99 -3.95 3.84
C PHE A 397 21.78 -3.36 5.03
N HIS A 398 22.93 -2.74 4.75
CA HIS A 398 23.81 -2.15 5.74
C HIS A 398 24.20 -3.13 6.83
N ALA A 399 24.67 -4.32 6.42
CA ALA A 399 25.26 -5.28 7.33
C ALA A 399 26.39 -4.60 8.13
N PRO A 400 26.54 -4.86 9.45
CA PRO A 400 27.57 -4.21 10.26
C PRO A 400 29.00 -4.42 9.77
N ASP A 401 29.25 -5.51 9.06
CA ASP A 401 30.51 -5.91 8.43
C ASP A 401 30.61 -5.48 6.96
N GLY A 402 29.61 -4.77 6.42
CA GLY A 402 29.59 -4.23 5.07
C GLY A 402 29.40 -5.26 3.96
N ARG A 403 29.08 -6.52 4.29
CA ARG A 403 28.80 -7.54 3.29
C ARG A 403 27.42 -7.35 2.67
N LEU A 404 27.25 -7.89 1.47
CA LEU A 404 25.92 -8.11 0.91
C LEU A 404 25.22 -9.23 1.68
N GLU A 405 23.91 -9.09 1.86
CA GLU A 405 23.05 -10.07 2.49
C GLU A 405 22.07 -10.61 1.45
N THR A 406 21.68 -11.87 1.62
CA THR A 406 20.78 -12.54 0.67
C THR A 406 19.34 -12.18 1.01
N LEU A 407 18.71 -11.40 0.13
CA LEU A 407 17.27 -11.14 0.17
C LEU A 407 16.53 -12.30 -0.49
N THR A 408 15.67 -12.98 0.25
CA THR A 408 14.69 -13.91 -0.34
C THR A 408 13.35 -13.22 -0.44
N PHE A 409 12.73 -13.28 -1.61
CA PHE A 409 11.46 -12.61 -1.89
C PHE A 409 10.58 -13.48 -2.80
N LEU A 410 9.29 -13.14 -2.88
CA LEU A 410 8.36 -13.84 -3.76
C LEU A 410 8.76 -13.62 -5.23
N SER A 411 9.07 -14.70 -5.94
CA SER A 411 9.38 -14.70 -7.36
C SER A 411 8.26 -14.10 -8.20
N SER A 412 8.61 -13.66 -9.40
CA SER A 412 7.59 -13.35 -10.39
C SER A 412 6.71 -14.59 -10.64
N PRO A 413 5.38 -14.50 -10.47
CA PRO A 413 4.49 -15.61 -10.80
C PRO A 413 4.32 -15.79 -12.31
N ALA A 414 4.84 -14.85 -13.11
CA ALA A 414 4.76 -14.87 -14.56
C ALA A 414 6.14 -15.10 -15.19
N THR A 415 6.16 -15.96 -16.19
CA THR A 415 7.20 -16.04 -17.22
C THR A 415 6.49 -15.89 -18.56
N PHE A 416 7.08 -15.14 -19.49
CA PHE A 416 6.55 -15.11 -20.86
C PHE A 416 7.52 -15.85 -21.78
N ASP A 417 7.00 -16.52 -22.80
CA ASP A 417 7.78 -17.40 -23.70
C ASP A 417 9.03 -16.74 -24.30
N VAL A 418 9.00 -15.41 -24.47
CA VAL A 418 10.07 -14.62 -25.08
C VAL A 418 10.70 -13.58 -24.14
N THR A 419 10.23 -13.47 -22.90
CA THR A 419 10.62 -12.41 -21.97
C THR A 419 10.96 -12.97 -20.59
N ARG A 420 12.23 -12.81 -20.22
CA ARG A 420 12.69 -13.07 -18.86
C ARG A 420 12.40 -11.87 -17.97
N LEU A 421 11.54 -12.04 -16.97
CA LEU A 421 11.31 -11.05 -15.92
C LEU A 421 12.45 -11.10 -14.88
N GLY A 422 12.71 -9.97 -14.22
CA GLY A 422 13.74 -9.91 -13.18
C GLY A 422 14.05 -8.48 -12.73
N TYR A 423 14.78 -8.38 -11.62
CA TYR A 423 15.24 -7.12 -11.03
C TYR A 423 16.72 -6.90 -11.32
N ASP A 424 17.11 -5.66 -11.63
CA ASP A 424 18.50 -5.32 -11.98
C ASP A 424 19.30 -4.71 -10.84
N VAL A 425 18.65 -4.26 -9.76
CA VAL A 425 19.31 -3.56 -8.64
C VAL A 425 18.90 -4.14 -7.29
N GLY A 426 19.87 -4.17 -6.36
CA GLY A 426 19.75 -4.86 -5.08
C GLY A 426 19.30 -4.01 -3.89
N SER A 427 19.60 -2.70 -3.81
CA SER A 427 19.38 -1.98 -2.54
C SER A 427 17.94 -1.53 -2.32
N CYS A 428 17.41 -1.79 -1.13
CA CYS A 428 16.02 -1.53 -0.76
C CYS A 428 15.86 -0.35 0.22
N PHE A 429 16.95 0.33 0.60
CA PHE A 429 16.92 1.34 1.66
C PHE A 429 16.97 2.80 1.18
N PRO A 430 16.30 3.72 1.92
CA PRO A 430 16.29 5.15 1.64
C PRO A 430 17.67 5.79 1.43
N GLY A 431 17.83 6.50 0.32
CA GLY A 431 18.99 7.34 0.05
C GLY A 431 20.28 6.60 -0.27
N ALA A 432 20.20 5.33 -0.67
CA ALA A 432 21.37 4.54 -1.06
C ALA A 432 22.02 4.98 -2.38
N TYR A 433 21.29 5.74 -3.22
CA TYR A 433 21.74 6.10 -4.56
C TYR A 433 21.85 7.62 -4.78
N PRO A 434 22.77 8.06 -5.68
CA PRO A 434 22.81 9.44 -6.11
C PRO A 434 21.54 9.79 -6.89
N PRO A 435 21.06 11.04 -6.83
CA PRO A 435 19.82 11.45 -7.45
C PRO A 435 19.98 11.69 -8.96
N GLU A 436 20.35 10.66 -9.71
CA GLU A 436 20.52 10.70 -11.17
C GLU A 436 20.11 9.39 -11.84
N TRP A 437 19.65 9.48 -13.09
CA TRP A 437 19.38 8.28 -13.88
C TRP A 437 20.69 7.54 -14.17
N PRO A 438 20.75 6.21 -13.94
CA PRO A 438 21.90 5.43 -14.35
C PRO A 438 22.09 5.55 -15.87
N ARG A 439 23.36 5.57 -16.30
CA ARG A 439 23.76 5.72 -17.70
C ARG A 439 23.58 4.46 -18.49
#